data_AF-A0A7W0VTL0-F1
#
_entry.id   AF-A0A7W0VTL0-F1
#
_cell.length_a   1.000
_cell.length_b   1.000
_cell.length_c   1.000
_cell.angle_alpha   90.00
_cell.angle_beta   90.00
_cell.angle_gamma   90.00
#
_symmetry.space_group_name_H-M   'P 1'
#
loop_
_entity.id
_entity.type
_entity.pdbx_description
1 polymer ?
#
loop_
_entity_poly.entity_id
_entity_poly.type
_entity_poly.pdbx_seq_one_letter_code
_entity_poly.pdbx_strand_id
1 'polypeptide(L)'
;MASNRTEKSKKKPAPVKKAAAPKKAPKEKSTAPKAPRHPKGRVGAAHGSKADLAKALASSIARGGQDAGDVETQLKTASNQQLLRLQKTVETVKAKWGNRDKLIAAIGSAQNKSKDKDYLAKLDSFSLPQLVDIAVAGERRART
;
A
#
# COMPACT_ATOMS: atom_id res chain seq x y z
N MET A 1 49.66 -29.49 41.45
CA MET A 1 50.06 -29.35 40.03
C MET A 1 49.81 -30.67 39.31
N ALA A 2 49.59 -30.63 37.99
CA ALA A 2 49.43 -31.79 37.08
C ALA A 2 48.22 -32.72 37.36
N SER A 3 47.58 -33.35 36.36
CA SER A 3 47.54 -33.07 34.92
C SER A 3 46.28 -33.70 34.31
N ASN A 4 45.71 -33.09 33.26
CA ASN A 4 44.57 -33.68 32.54
C ASN A 4 44.96 -34.96 31.81
N ARG A 5 44.09 -35.98 31.86
CA ARG A 5 44.22 -37.23 31.10
C ARG A 5 43.92 -36.98 29.62
N THR A 6 44.93 -37.18 28.77
CA THR A 6 44.81 -37.27 27.30
C THR A 6 44.74 -38.73 26.83
N GLU A 7 44.74 -38.95 25.50
CA GLU A 7 44.68 -40.23 24.76
C GLU A 7 43.27 -40.78 24.46
N LYS A 8 42.95 -41.37 23.29
CA LYS A 8 43.64 -41.49 21.97
C LYS A 8 42.52 -41.68 20.90
N SER A 9 42.40 -40.86 19.86
CA SER A 9 43.12 -40.93 18.56
C SER A 9 42.79 -42.12 17.63
N LYS A 10 42.11 -41.84 16.49
CA LYS A 10 42.18 -42.46 15.13
C LYS A 10 40.89 -42.14 14.35
N LYS A 11 40.85 -41.91 13.03
CA LYS A 11 41.86 -41.51 12.02
C LYS A 11 41.09 -40.93 10.81
N LYS A 12 41.57 -39.87 10.15
CA LYS A 12 41.13 -39.55 8.76
C LYS A 12 41.85 -40.50 7.78
N PRO A 13 41.27 -40.73 6.58
CA PRO A 13 41.79 -39.98 5.43
C PRO A 13 40.72 -39.48 4.43
N ALA A 14 41.01 -38.30 3.89
CA ALA A 14 40.75 -37.91 2.51
C ALA A 14 42.15 -37.63 1.88
N PRO A 15 42.35 -37.30 0.58
CA PRO A 15 41.35 -37.05 -0.47
C PRO A 15 41.65 -37.66 -1.85
N VAL A 16 40.69 -37.56 -2.79
CA VAL A 16 41.00 -37.36 -4.23
C VAL A 16 40.11 -36.24 -4.77
N LYS A 17 40.63 -35.43 -5.69
CA LYS A 17 39.96 -34.26 -6.28
C LYS A 17 39.43 -34.58 -7.67
N LYS A 18 38.36 -33.90 -8.11
CA LYS A 18 38.21 -33.54 -9.53
C LYS A 18 37.67 -32.12 -9.67
N ALA A 19 38.52 -31.22 -10.17
CA ALA A 19 38.20 -29.84 -10.54
C ALA A 19 38.11 -29.75 -12.08
N ALA A 20 37.57 -28.71 -12.74
CA ALA A 20 36.79 -27.54 -12.30
C ALA A 20 35.50 -27.46 -13.17
N ALA A 21 34.96 -26.39 -13.79
CA ALA A 21 35.24 -24.94 -13.93
C ALA A 21 34.00 -24.26 -14.58
N PRO A 22 33.98 -22.94 -14.92
CA PRO A 22 34.55 -21.77 -14.26
C PRO A 22 33.56 -20.57 -14.11
N LYS A 23 33.87 -19.64 -13.19
CA LYS A 23 33.57 -18.18 -13.25
C LYS A 23 32.14 -17.69 -13.60
N LYS A 24 31.47 -17.05 -12.62
CA LYS A 24 31.27 -15.58 -12.64
C LYS A 24 30.98 -15.04 -11.23
N ALA A 25 31.57 -13.87 -10.94
CA ALA A 25 31.51 -13.21 -9.63
C ALA A 25 30.37 -12.15 -9.58
N PRO A 26 30.30 -11.26 -8.57
CA PRO A 26 29.04 -10.95 -7.90
C PRO A 26 28.10 -10.07 -8.72
N LYS A 27 26.79 -10.30 -8.54
CA LYS A 27 25.76 -9.32 -8.90
C LYS A 27 25.32 -8.56 -7.65
N GLU A 28 26.03 -7.48 -7.36
CA GLU A 28 25.43 -6.38 -6.61
C GLU A 28 24.15 -5.96 -7.33
N LYS A 29 23.02 -6.08 -6.64
CA LYS A 29 21.72 -5.58 -7.08
C LYS A 29 21.04 -4.89 -5.92
N SER A 30 21.58 -3.71 -5.59
CA SER A 30 20.87 -2.58 -4.98
C SER A 30 19.77 -3.01 -4.00
N THR A 31 20.19 -3.49 -2.83
CA THR A 31 19.31 -3.91 -1.74
C THR A 31 18.68 -2.73 -1.00
N ALA A 32 17.98 -1.87 -1.75
CA ALA A 32 16.90 -1.10 -1.15
C ALA A 32 15.92 -2.10 -0.49
N PRO A 33 15.59 -1.94 0.81
CA PRO A 33 14.83 -2.94 1.53
C PRO A 33 13.45 -3.09 0.90
N LYS A 34 13.19 -4.24 0.27
CA LYS A 34 11.91 -4.54 -0.39
C LYS A 34 10.79 -4.50 0.65
N ALA A 35 9.98 -3.44 0.60
CA ALA A 35 8.81 -3.27 1.45
C ALA A 35 8.02 -4.58 1.57
N PRO A 36 7.65 -5.03 2.80
CA PRO A 36 7.22 -6.40 3.05
C PRO A 36 6.17 -6.90 2.04
N ARG A 37 6.31 -8.14 1.55
CA ARG A 37 5.40 -8.66 0.52
C ARG A 37 3.98 -8.86 1.04
N HIS A 38 3.83 -9.16 2.33
CA HIS A 38 2.54 -9.39 3.00
C HIS A 38 1.91 -8.07 3.52
N PRO A 39 0.60 -7.82 3.35
CA PRO A 39 -0.07 -6.57 3.73
C PRO A 39 0.11 -6.17 5.19
N LYS A 40 0.04 -7.10 6.16
CA LYS A 40 0.28 -6.79 7.58
C LYS A 40 1.68 -6.18 7.81
N GLY A 41 2.69 -6.66 7.09
CA GLY A 41 4.05 -6.11 7.17
C GLY A 41 4.18 -4.72 6.53
N ARG A 42 3.42 -4.43 5.47
CA ARG A 42 3.39 -3.09 4.85
C ARG A 42 2.76 -2.05 5.77
N VAL A 43 1.62 -2.38 6.38
CA VAL A 43 0.96 -1.52 7.37
C VAL A 43 1.91 -1.21 8.53
N GLY A 44 2.56 -2.23 9.10
CA GLY A 44 3.53 -2.04 10.18
C GLY A 44 4.74 -1.18 9.77
N ALA A 45 5.35 -1.49 8.62
CA ALA A 45 6.57 -0.81 8.17
C ALA A 45 6.35 0.64 7.68
N ALA A 46 5.16 1.00 7.20
CA ALA A 46 4.87 2.33 6.66
C ALA A 46 4.02 3.22 7.59
N HIS A 47 3.29 2.64 8.54
CA HIS A 47 2.34 3.37 9.39
C HIS A 47 2.37 2.95 10.87
N GLY A 48 3.29 2.08 11.30
CA GLY A 48 3.38 1.57 12.68
C GLY A 48 2.31 0.52 12.99
N SER A 49 1.02 0.90 12.95
CA SER A 49 -0.09 -0.03 13.18
C SER A 49 -1.28 0.15 12.23
N LYS A 50 -2.25 -0.76 12.36
CA LYS A 50 -3.54 -0.69 11.67
C LYS A 50 -4.40 0.49 12.15
N ALA A 51 -4.30 0.83 13.44
CA ALA A 51 -5.11 1.88 14.05
C ALA A 51 -4.65 3.27 13.61
N ASP A 52 -3.34 3.50 13.54
CA ASP A 52 -2.75 4.77 13.07
C ASP A 52 -3.10 5.04 11.61
N LEU A 53 -3.01 4.00 10.77
CA LEU A 53 -3.43 4.06 9.37
C LEU A 53 -4.94 4.37 9.27
N ALA A 54 -5.79 3.68 10.04
CA ALA A 54 -7.24 3.94 10.09
C ALA A 54 -7.55 5.40 10.49
N LYS A 55 -6.88 5.91 11.53
CA LYS A 55 -7.02 7.29 12.02
C LYS A 55 -6.59 8.34 10.99
N ALA A 56 -5.43 8.15 10.38
CA ALA A 56 -4.92 9.05 9.33
C ALA A 56 -5.80 9.08 8.08
N LEU A 57 -6.49 7.98 7.77
CA LEU A 57 -7.46 7.92 6.67
C LEU A 57 -8.83 8.50 7.04
N ALA A 58 -9.30 8.34 8.28
CA ALA A 58 -10.64 8.78 8.68
C ALA A 58 -10.90 10.25 8.35
N SER A 59 -10.01 11.16 8.75
CA SER A 59 -10.12 12.60 8.45
C SER A 59 -10.01 12.95 6.96
N SER A 60 -9.54 12.04 6.10
CA SER A 60 -9.47 12.23 4.64
C SER A 60 -10.65 11.57 3.89
N ILE A 61 -11.56 10.89 4.60
CA ILE A 61 -12.59 10.02 4.02
C ILE A 61 -13.99 10.28 4.62
N ALA A 62 -14.06 10.83 5.83
CA ALA A 62 -15.30 11.37 6.40
C ALA A 62 -15.97 12.32 5.39
N ARG A 63 -17.28 12.11 5.20
CA ARG A 63 -18.15 12.90 4.32
C ARG A 63 -18.92 13.94 5.14
N GLY A 64 -19.58 14.89 4.48
CA GLY A 64 -20.49 15.81 5.17
C GLY A 64 -21.49 15.04 6.03
N GLY A 65 -21.50 15.30 7.34
CA GLY A 65 -22.38 14.62 8.29
C GLY A 65 -21.91 13.25 8.82
N GLN A 66 -20.72 12.75 8.45
CA GLN A 66 -20.09 11.60 9.14
C GLN A 66 -19.02 12.07 10.13
N ASP A 67 -19.09 11.55 11.37
CA ASP A 67 -18.00 11.70 12.32
C ASP A 67 -16.74 10.92 11.89
N ALA A 68 -15.57 11.46 12.23
CA ALA A 68 -14.28 10.84 11.95
C ALA A 68 -13.99 9.63 12.86
N GLY A 69 -14.48 9.61 14.11
CA GLY A 69 -14.35 8.48 15.03
C GLY A 69 -15.18 7.26 14.62
N ASP A 70 -16.41 7.48 14.12
CA ASP A 70 -17.23 6.44 13.46
C ASP A 70 -16.49 5.83 12.26
N VAL A 71 -15.97 6.68 11.38
CA VAL A 71 -15.22 6.24 10.18
C VAL A 71 -13.91 5.55 10.58
N GLU A 72 -13.18 6.03 11.60
CA GLU A 72 -12.00 5.36 12.16
C GLU A 72 -12.36 3.97 12.71
N THR A 73 -13.51 3.82 13.36
CA THR A 73 -13.99 2.55 13.93
C THR A 73 -14.35 1.54 12.83
N GLN A 74 -14.99 1.99 11.74
CA GLN A 74 -15.23 1.16 10.55
C GLN A 74 -13.91 0.79 9.82
N LEU A 75 -12.94 1.70 9.77
CA LEU A 75 -11.61 1.44 9.21
C LEU A 75 -10.79 0.46 10.08
N LYS A 76 -10.99 0.45 11.40
CA LYS A 76 -10.40 -0.53 12.33
C LYS A 76 -10.91 -1.96 12.10
N THR A 77 -12.11 -2.18 11.57
CA THR A 77 -12.58 -3.53 11.22
C THR A 77 -12.07 -3.97 9.83
N ALA A 78 -12.06 -3.08 8.84
CA ALA A 78 -11.62 -3.34 7.45
C ALA A 78 -10.24 -4.04 7.34
N SER A 79 -10.02 -4.84 6.29
CA SER A 79 -8.76 -5.60 6.14
C SER A 79 -7.55 -4.72 5.82
N ASN A 80 -6.35 -5.18 6.18
CA ASN A 80 -5.10 -4.46 5.89
C ASN A 80 -4.86 -4.24 4.38
N GLN A 81 -5.41 -5.08 3.49
CA GLN A 81 -5.38 -4.84 2.05
C GLN A 81 -6.31 -3.72 1.62
N GLN A 82 -7.53 -3.67 2.16
CA GLN A 82 -8.48 -2.58 1.89
C GLN A 82 -7.92 -1.24 2.36
N LEU A 83 -7.32 -1.19 3.55
CA LEU A 83 -6.67 0.00 4.09
C LEU A 83 -5.53 0.52 3.21
N LEU A 84 -4.62 -0.35 2.75
CA LEU A 84 -3.54 0.02 1.81
C LEU A 84 -4.08 0.44 0.43
N ARG A 85 -5.16 -0.17 -0.07
CA ARG A 85 -5.81 0.27 -1.31
C ARG A 85 -6.43 1.67 -1.14
N LEU A 86 -7.05 1.91 0.02
CA LEU A 86 -7.75 3.14 0.32
C LEU A 86 -6.79 4.31 0.55
N GLN A 87 -5.65 4.07 1.23
CA GLN A 87 -4.52 5.00 1.33
C GLN A 87 -4.01 5.44 -0.06
N LYS A 88 -3.71 4.50 -0.95
CA LYS A 88 -3.36 4.82 -2.35
C LYS A 88 -4.44 5.59 -3.10
N THR A 89 -5.71 5.36 -2.78
CA THR A 89 -6.83 6.09 -3.40
C THR A 89 -6.85 7.55 -2.92
N VAL A 90 -6.71 7.79 -1.61
CA VAL A 90 -6.60 9.13 -1.02
C VAL A 90 -5.37 9.87 -1.55
N GLU A 91 -4.23 9.21 -1.68
CA GLU A 91 -3.02 9.77 -2.31
C GLU A 91 -3.25 10.13 -3.79
N THR A 92 -3.90 9.24 -4.55
CA THR A 92 -4.25 9.50 -5.96
C THR A 92 -5.19 10.70 -6.07
N VAL A 93 -6.16 10.84 -5.15
CA VAL A 93 -7.04 12.02 -5.11
C VAL A 93 -6.26 13.29 -4.82
N LYS A 94 -5.42 13.28 -3.78
CA LYS A 94 -4.58 14.44 -3.41
C LYS A 94 -3.60 14.83 -4.53
N ALA A 95 -3.03 13.86 -5.25
CA ALA A 95 -2.08 14.10 -6.33
C ALA A 95 -2.71 14.58 -7.65
N LYS A 96 -3.90 14.09 -8.03
CA LYS A 96 -4.56 14.46 -9.30
C LYS A 96 -5.57 15.62 -9.19
N TRP A 97 -6.35 15.66 -8.12
CA TRP A 97 -7.48 16.61 -7.96
C TRP A 97 -7.37 17.47 -6.69
N GLY A 98 -6.48 17.13 -5.75
CA GLY A 98 -6.26 17.84 -4.49
C GLY A 98 -7.22 17.42 -3.38
N ASN A 99 -8.54 17.52 -3.61
CA ASN A 99 -9.57 17.12 -2.63
C ASN A 99 -10.79 16.46 -3.29
N ARG A 100 -11.74 16.03 -2.46
CA ARG A 100 -12.99 15.38 -2.85
C ARG A 100 -13.88 16.29 -3.71
N ASP A 101 -13.98 17.56 -3.35
CA ASP A 101 -14.87 18.53 -3.98
C ASP A 101 -14.42 18.85 -5.41
N LYS A 102 -13.10 19.02 -5.61
CA LYS A 102 -12.50 19.19 -6.94
C LYS A 102 -12.62 17.93 -7.79
N LEU A 103 -12.56 16.74 -7.20
CA LEU A 103 -12.85 15.48 -7.90
C LEU A 103 -14.31 15.44 -8.36
N ILE A 104 -15.28 15.79 -7.51
CA ILE A 104 -16.71 15.88 -7.86
C ILE A 104 -16.95 16.92 -8.96
N ALA A 105 -16.37 18.12 -8.85
CA ALA A 105 -16.47 19.16 -9.87
C ALA A 105 -15.82 18.76 -11.21
N ALA A 106 -14.71 18.03 -11.18
CA ALA A 106 -14.06 17.48 -12.38
C ALA A 106 -14.92 16.41 -13.05
N ILE A 107 -15.54 15.51 -12.28
CA ILE A 107 -16.47 14.48 -12.78
C ILE A 107 -17.71 15.11 -13.41
N GLY A 108 -18.27 16.14 -12.78
CA GLY A 108 -19.39 16.91 -13.32
C GLY A 108 -19.03 17.60 -14.63
N SER A 109 -17.86 18.24 -14.69
CA SER A 109 -17.35 18.91 -15.89
C SER A 109 -17.09 17.92 -17.03
N ALA A 110 -16.45 16.79 -16.76
CA ALA A 110 -16.14 15.75 -17.74
C ALA A 110 -17.38 15.04 -18.34
N GLN A 111 -18.56 15.21 -17.73
CA GLN A 111 -19.84 14.69 -18.23
C GLN A 111 -20.82 15.80 -18.64
N ASN A 112 -20.36 17.05 -18.78
CA ASN A 112 -21.19 18.23 -19.09
C ASN A 112 -22.36 18.45 -18.10
N LYS A 113 -22.22 17.93 -16.88
CA LYS A 113 -23.19 18.00 -15.77
C LYS A 113 -22.71 18.88 -14.61
N SER A 114 -21.76 19.79 -14.84
CA SER A 114 -21.23 20.71 -13.83
C SER A 114 -22.26 21.72 -13.27
N LYS A 115 -23.42 21.88 -13.93
CA LYS A 115 -24.55 22.71 -13.48
C LYS A 115 -25.71 21.91 -12.87
N ASP A 116 -25.65 20.58 -12.93
CA ASP A 116 -26.69 19.65 -12.50
C ASP A 116 -26.54 19.37 -10.99
N LYS A 117 -27.26 20.14 -10.17
CA LYS A 117 -27.13 20.09 -8.70
C LYS A 117 -27.46 18.72 -8.13
N ASP A 118 -28.50 18.06 -8.65
CA ASP A 118 -28.93 16.74 -8.21
C ASP A 118 -27.90 15.66 -8.56
N TYR A 119 -27.26 15.78 -9.73
CA TYR A 119 -26.13 14.92 -10.08
C TYR A 119 -24.92 15.14 -9.17
N LEU A 120 -24.56 16.40 -8.87
CA LEU A 120 -23.44 16.70 -7.95
C LEU A 120 -23.72 16.22 -6.51
N ALA A 121 -24.94 16.38 -6.00
CA ALA A 121 -25.35 15.83 -4.71
C ALA A 121 -25.31 14.28 -4.69
N LYS A 122 -25.72 13.65 -5.78
CA LYS A 122 -25.60 12.19 -5.95
C LYS A 122 -24.15 11.72 -6.06
N LEU A 123 -23.24 12.54 -6.60
CA LEU A 123 -21.80 12.27 -6.52
C LEU A 123 -21.29 12.32 -5.07
N ASP A 124 -21.70 13.31 -4.25
CA ASP A 124 -21.24 13.36 -2.86
C ASP A 124 -21.82 12.23 -1.97
N SER A 125 -22.83 11.51 -2.44
CA SER A 125 -23.24 10.25 -1.80
C SER A 125 -22.20 9.14 -1.94
N PHE A 126 -21.37 9.13 -3.00
CA PHE A 126 -20.44 8.02 -3.29
C PHE A 126 -19.18 8.02 -2.41
N SER A 127 -18.61 6.82 -2.22
CA SER A 127 -17.31 6.67 -1.57
C SER A 127 -16.17 7.22 -2.46
N LEU A 128 -15.09 7.68 -1.83
CA LEU A 128 -13.93 8.27 -2.52
C LEU A 128 -13.33 7.34 -3.61
N PRO A 129 -13.22 6.01 -3.43
CA PRO A 129 -12.82 5.09 -4.51
C PRO A 129 -13.79 5.02 -5.70
N GLN A 130 -15.10 5.10 -5.48
CA GLN A 130 -16.09 5.12 -6.58
C GLN A 130 -15.97 6.40 -7.40
N LEU A 131 -15.75 7.55 -6.75
CA LEU A 131 -15.52 8.82 -7.46
C LEU A 131 -14.27 8.76 -8.35
N VAL A 132 -13.17 8.17 -7.86
CA VAL A 132 -11.95 7.98 -8.69
C VAL A 132 -12.23 7.06 -9.90
N ASP A 133 -12.99 5.98 -9.72
CA ASP A 133 -13.33 5.09 -10.84
C ASP A 133 -14.24 5.77 -11.88
N ILE A 134 -15.24 6.55 -11.44
CA ILE A 134 -16.08 7.38 -12.33
C ILE A 134 -15.23 8.41 -13.08
N ALA A 135 -14.29 9.09 -12.40
CA ALA A 135 -13.40 10.06 -13.03
C ALA A 135 -12.47 9.40 -14.07
N VAL A 136 -11.90 8.23 -13.75
CA VAL A 136 -11.03 7.47 -14.67
C VAL A 136 -11.82 6.88 -15.84
N ALA A 137 -13.09 6.48 -15.63
CA ALA A 137 -13.99 6.08 -16.71
C ALA A 137 -14.33 7.25 -17.64
N GLY A 138 -14.55 8.46 -17.09
CA GLY A 138 -14.69 9.70 -17.85
C GLY A 138 -13.42 10.04 -18.65
N GLU A 139 -12.25 10.03 -18.00
CA GLU A 139 -10.94 10.22 -18.65
C GLU A 139 -10.70 9.24 -19.81
N ARG A 140 -11.23 8.02 -19.75
CA ARG A 140 -11.12 7.02 -20.82
C ARG A 140 -12.09 7.29 -21.97
N ARG A 141 -13.36 7.59 -21.68
CA ARG A 141 -14.38 7.93 -22.69
C ARG A 141 -14.05 9.21 -23.45
N ALA A 142 -13.33 10.14 -22.83
CA ALA A 142 -12.83 11.37 -23.49
C ALA A 142 -11.59 11.14 -24.40
N ARG A 143 -11.14 9.88 -24.56
CA ARG A 143 -10.01 9.49 -25.44
C ARG A 143 -10.40 8.47 -26.51
N THR A 144 -11.70 8.19 -26.64
CA THR A 144 -12.30 7.26 -27.61
C THR A 144 -13.27 8.01 -28.49
#